data_AF-A0A7C3XL64-F1
#
_entry.id   AF-A0A7C3XL64-F1
#
_cell.length_a   1.000
_cell.length_b   1.000
_cell.length_c   1.000
_cell.angle_alpha   90.00
_cell.angle_beta   90.00
_cell.angle_gamma   90.00
#
_symmetry.space_group_name_H-M   'P 1'
#
loop_
_entity.id
_entity.type
_entity.pdbx_description
1 polymer ?
#
loop_
_entity_poly.entity_id
_entity_poly.type
_entity_poly.pdbx_seq_one_letter_code
_entity_poly.pdbx_strand_id
1 'polypeptide(L)'
;MCLQGSLTLDTSVLAEYLAGSELGGKVKDYFANLGPDEKAHCFIYTISELFYIICRLKGKEFAKQKICEMLSSNLISIHGSAGTSTGGGSISICVSG
;
A
#
# COMPACT_ATOMS: atom_id res chain seq x y z
N MET A 1 1.81 28.69 -0.47
CA MET A 1 2.34 27.32 -0.64
C MET A 1 2.17 26.62 0.69
N CYS A 2 1.18 25.73 0.82
CA CYS A 2 1.11 24.84 1.97
C CYS A 2 1.88 23.57 1.62
N LEU A 3 2.78 23.14 2.50
CA LEU A 3 3.29 21.77 2.47
C LEU A 3 2.10 20.85 2.79
N GLN A 4 1.45 20.29 1.78
CA GLN A 4 0.60 19.13 1.98
C GLN A 4 1.53 18.00 2.43
N GLY A 5 1.36 17.55 3.68
CA GLY A 5 2.18 16.48 4.25
C GLY A 5 1.91 15.20 3.46
N SER A 6 2.89 14.76 2.67
CA SER A 6 2.85 13.45 2.03
C SER A 6 3.47 12.43 2.98
N LEU A 7 2.64 11.50 3.49
CA LEU A 7 3.12 10.41 4.32
C LEU A 7 3.52 9.22 3.43
N THR A 8 4.80 8.88 3.44
CA THR A 8 5.30 7.65 2.81
C THR A 8 5.36 6.52 3.84
N LEU A 9 4.65 5.44 3.58
CA LEU A 9 4.52 4.26 4.41
C LEU A 9 5.65 3.27 4.12
N ASP A 10 6.24 2.77 5.20
CA ASP A 10 7.15 1.64 5.18
C ASP A 10 6.40 0.30 5.15
N THR A 11 7.11 -0.77 4.77
CA THR A 11 6.58 -2.13 4.68
C THR A 11 6.02 -2.60 6.03
N SER A 12 6.71 -2.29 7.12
CA SER A 12 6.29 -2.68 8.47
C SER A 12 4.92 -2.11 8.85
N VAL A 13 4.65 -0.84 8.50
CA VAL A 13 3.38 -0.17 8.78
C VAL A 13 2.22 -0.84 8.04
N LEU A 14 2.44 -1.18 6.76
CA LEU A 14 1.44 -1.89 5.96
C LEU A 14 1.23 -3.33 6.44
N ALA A 15 2.29 -3.98 6.94
CA ALA A 15 2.19 -5.32 7.51
C ALA A 15 1.33 -5.31 8.78
N GLU A 16 1.53 -4.36 9.69
CA GLU A 16 0.70 -4.19 10.88
C GLU A 16 -0.78 -3.92 10.51
N TYR A 17 -1.02 -3.06 9.53
CA TYR A 17 -2.35 -2.76 9.00
C TYR A 17 -3.05 -4.02 8.49
N LEU A 18 -2.39 -4.82 7.66
CA LEU A 18 -2.98 -6.05 7.08
C LEU A 18 -3.07 -7.20 8.09
N ALA A 19 -2.21 -7.23 9.10
CA ALA A 19 -2.29 -8.19 10.19
C ALA A 19 -3.45 -7.90 11.16
N GLY A 20 -3.99 -6.67 11.16
CA GLY A 20 -5.06 -6.26 12.06
C GLY A 20 -4.61 -6.16 13.52
N SER A 21 -3.34 -5.82 13.75
CA SER A 21 -2.81 -5.62 15.10
C SER A 21 -3.36 -4.33 15.75
N GLU A 22 -3.07 -4.12 17.03
CA GLU A 22 -3.39 -2.86 17.72
C GLU A 22 -2.75 -1.64 17.03
N LEU A 23 -1.49 -1.77 16.59
CA LEU A 23 -0.82 -0.72 15.82
C LEU A 23 -1.44 -0.55 14.43
N GLY A 24 -1.82 -1.65 13.79
CA GLY A 24 -2.57 -1.65 12.53
C GLY A 24 -3.91 -0.93 12.64
N GLY A 25 -4.57 -0.99 13.80
CA GLY A 25 -5.76 -0.21 14.12
C GLY A 25 -5.53 1.30 13.99
N LYS A 26 -4.40 1.80 14.48
CA LYS A 26 -4.04 3.23 14.33
C LYS A 26 -3.79 3.62 12.87
N VAL A 27 -3.22 2.73 12.06
CA VAL A 27 -3.06 2.96 10.61
C VAL A 27 -4.41 2.98 9.91
N LYS A 28 -5.33 2.10 10.30
CA LYS A 28 -6.70 2.08 9.79
C LYS A 28 -7.44 3.37 10.11
N ASP A 29 -7.32 3.86 11.35
CA ASP A 29 -7.90 5.13 11.76
C ASP A 29 -7.29 6.29 10.98
N TYR A 30 -5.97 6.28 10.75
CA TYR A 30 -5.33 7.27 9.89
C TYR A 30 -5.94 7.27 8.47
N PHE A 31 -6.10 6.10 7.83
CA PHE A 31 -6.73 6.01 6.51
C PHE A 31 -8.19 6.46 6.50
N ALA A 32 -8.93 6.22 7.57
CA ALA A 32 -10.33 6.65 7.70
C ALA A 32 -10.48 8.17 7.84
N ASN A 33 -9.42 8.86 8.28
CA ASN A 33 -9.40 10.31 8.48
C ASN A 33 -8.68 11.08 7.37
N LEU A 34 -8.23 10.41 6.30
CA LEU A 34 -7.68 11.09 5.12
C LEU A 34 -8.76 11.98 4.49
N GLY A 35 -8.38 13.22 4.16
CA GLY A 35 -9.21 14.09 3.35
C GLY A 35 -9.48 13.50 1.95
N PRO A 36 -10.52 13.97 1.23
CA PRO A 36 -10.91 13.41 -0.07
C PRO A 36 -9.80 13.37 -1.12
N ASP A 37 -8.86 14.33 -1.05
CA ASP A 37 -7.74 14.47 -1.97
C ASP A 37 -6.41 13.97 -1.38
N GLU A 38 -6.41 13.51 -0.12
CA GLU A 38 -5.22 13.02 0.55
C GLU A 38 -5.03 11.53 0.31
N LYS A 39 -3.79 11.12 0.07
CA LYS A 39 -3.41 9.72 -0.07
C LYS A 39 -2.17 9.44 0.75
N ALA A 40 -2.10 8.23 1.29
CA ALA A 40 -0.82 7.72 1.74
C ALA A 40 0.00 7.28 0.53
N HIS A 41 1.31 7.25 0.68
CA HIS A 41 2.23 6.90 -0.39
C HIS A 41 3.06 5.69 0.02
N CYS A 42 3.46 4.84 -0.93
CA CYS A 42 4.48 3.83 -0.68
C CYS A 42 5.28 3.59 -1.96
N PHE A 43 6.46 2.96 -1.83
CA PHE A 43 7.23 2.58 -3.01
C PHE A 43 6.77 1.22 -3.53
N ILE A 44 7.00 0.95 -4.82
CA ILE A 44 6.73 -0.36 -5.41
C ILE A 44 7.49 -1.50 -4.71
N TYR A 45 8.68 -1.20 -4.18
CA TYR A 45 9.47 -2.14 -3.39
C TYR A 45 8.78 -2.49 -2.07
N THR A 46 8.09 -1.53 -1.45
CA THR A 46 7.25 -1.75 -0.26
C THR A 46 6.16 -2.80 -0.52
N ILE A 47 5.49 -2.72 -1.68
CA ILE A 47 4.47 -3.70 -2.07
C ILE A 47 5.09 -5.09 -2.29
N SER A 48 6.27 -5.14 -2.89
CA SER A 48 6.98 -6.41 -3.14
C SER A 48 7.41 -7.10 -1.84
N GLU A 49 7.97 -6.35 -0.90
CA GLU A 49 8.35 -6.84 0.42
C GLU A 49 7.12 -7.31 1.21
N LEU A 50 6.04 -6.52 1.20
CA LEU A 50 4.81 -6.85 1.87
C LEU A 50 4.19 -8.14 1.32
N PHE A 51 4.15 -8.30 0.00
CA PHE A 51 3.67 -9.51 -0.65
C PHE A 51 4.50 -10.74 -0.23
N TYR A 52 5.84 -10.61 -0.22
CA TYR A 52 6.73 -11.68 0.24
C TYR A 52 6.45 -12.07 1.70
N ILE A 53 6.35 -11.09 2.60
CA ILE A 53 6.08 -11.33 4.03
C ILE A 53 4.75 -12.08 4.20
N ILE A 54 3.68 -11.62 3.57
CA ILE A 54 2.35 -12.25 3.72
C ILE A 54 2.34 -13.64 3.09
N CYS A 55 3.02 -13.84 1.95
CA CYS A 55 3.16 -15.16 1.34
C CYS A 55 3.80 -16.16 2.31
N ARG A 56 4.85 -15.75 3.03
CA ARG A 56 5.53 -16.60 4.01
C ARG A 56 4.69 -16.93 5.23
N LEU A 57 3.80 -16.01 5.64
CA LEU A 57 2.98 -16.18 6.85
C LEU A 57 1.65 -16.89 6.61
N LYS A 58 1.01 -16.65 5.46
CA LYS A 58 -0.39 -17.05 5.19
C LYS A 58 -0.59 -17.75 3.84
N GLY A 59 0.46 -17.87 3.04
CA GLY A 59 0.40 -18.48 1.71
C GLY A 59 0.12 -17.48 0.58
N LYS A 60 0.43 -17.92 -0.64
CA LYS A 60 0.40 -17.11 -1.87
C LYS A 60 -0.99 -16.53 -2.18
N GLU A 61 -2.04 -17.36 -2.14
CA GLU A 61 -3.38 -16.93 -2.52
C GLU A 61 -3.95 -15.89 -1.55
N PHE A 62 -3.68 -16.06 -0.25
CA PHE A 62 -4.04 -15.07 0.76
C PHE A 62 -3.31 -13.74 0.54
N ALA A 63 -2.00 -13.79 0.26
CA ALA A 63 -1.20 -12.61 -0.03
C ALA A 63 -1.73 -11.85 -1.26
N LYS A 64 -2.01 -12.58 -2.35
CA LYS A 64 -2.56 -12.03 -3.57
C LYS A 64 -3.89 -11.33 -3.30
N GLN A 65 -4.82 -12.00 -2.62
CA GLN A 65 -6.12 -11.41 -2.28
C GLN A 65 -5.95 -10.11 -1.48
N LYS A 66 -5.12 -10.11 -0.43
CA LYS A 66 -4.96 -8.95 0.45
C LYS A 66 -4.29 -7.77 -0.23
N ILE A 67 -3.28 -8.02 -1.05
CA ILE A 67 -2.66 -6.95 -1.85
C ILE A 67 -3.67 -6.39 -2.84
N CYS A 68 -4.43 -7.23 -3.55
CA CYS A 68 -5.47 -6.75 -4.47
C CYS A 68 -6.52 -5.89 -3.77
N GLU A 69 -7.06 -6.34 -2.62
CA GLU A 69 -8.01 -5.56 -1.82
C GLU A 69 -7.45 -4.19 -1.42
N MET A 70 -6.19 -4.16 -0.96
CA MET A 70 -5.51 -2.93 -0.57
C MET A 70 -5.34 -1.97 -1.77
N LEU A 71 -4.91 -2.48 -2.92
CA LEU A 71 -4.71 -1.66 -4.12
C LEU A 71 -6.03 -1.14 -4.69
N SER A 72 -7.09 -1.93 -4.63
CA SER A 72 -8.43 -1.52 -5.06
C SER A 72 -9.07 -0.45 -4.17
N SER A 73 -8.59 -0.28 -2.93
CA SER A 73 -9.12 0.73 -2.00
C SER A 73 -8.81 2.18 -2.39
N ASN A 74 -7.83 2.41 -3.28
CA ASN A 74 -7.38 3.74 -3.72
C ASN A 74 -6.87 4.67 -2.60
N LEU A 75 -6.65 4.14 -1.39
CA LEU A 75 -6.14 4.88 -0.22
C LEU A 75 -4.62 5.11 -0.28
N ILE A 76 -3.91 4.31 -1.07
CA ILE A 76 -2.45 4.32 -1.18
C ILE A 76 -2.05 4.56 -2.63
N SER A 77 -1.25 5.59 -2.85
CA SER A 77 -0.57 5.86 -4.12
C SER A 77 0.79 5.16 -4.13
N ILE A 78 1.05 4.35 -5.15
CA ILE A 78 2.33 3.66 -5.32
C ILE A 78 3.26 4.50 -6.19
N HIS A 79 4.50 4.67 -5.74
CA HIS A 79 5.56 5.34 -6.48
C HIS A 79 6.62 4.34 -6.93
N GLY A 80 6.99 4.41 -8.21
CA GLY A 80 8.16 3.72 -8.74
C GLY A 80 9.40 4.61 -8.65
N SER A 81 10.58 4.00 -8.45
CA SER A 81 11.84 4.68 -8.74
C SER A 81 12.45 4.11 -10.01
N ALA A 82 12.23 4.79 -11.11
CA ALA A 82 13.20 4.92 -12.18
C ALA A 82 12.87 6.23 -12.90
N GLY A 83 13.83 7.15 -12.98
CA GLY A 83 13.60 8.52 -13.41
C GLY A 83 12.74 8.64 -14.66
N THR A 84 11.56 9.23 -14.53
CA THR A 84 10.96 10.23 -15.42
C THR A 84 9.54 10.51 -14.95
N SER A 85 9.28 11.78 -14.71
CA SER A 85 7.95 12.38 -14.58
C SER A 85 7.08 12.04 -15.79
N THR A 86 5.90 11.43 -15.56
CA THR A 86 4.57 11.80 -16.11
C THR A 86 3.62 10.60 -16.06
N GLY A 87 2.44 10.80 -15.45
CA GLY A 87 1.30 9.89 -15.56
C GLY A 87 1.17 8.88 -14.42
N GLY A 88 0.12 9.02 -13.61
CA GLY A 88 -0.30 8.00 -12.66
C GLY A 88 -0.60 6.71 -13.41
N GLY A 89 0.33 5.75 -13.33
CA GLY A 89 0.18 4.43 -13.93
C GLY A 89 -0.71 3.56 -13.06
N SER A 90 -1.87 3.17 -13.59
CA SER A 90 -2.64 2.05 -13.06
C SER A 90 -1.83 0.77 -13.27
N ILE A 91 -1.27 0.22 -12.19
CA ILE A 91 -0.58 -1.07 -12.24
C ILE A 91 -1.65 -2.17 -12.30
N SER A 92 -1.83 -2.76 -13.48
CA SER A 92 -2.65 -3.97 -13.65
C SER A 92 -1.77 -5.19 -13.35
N ILE A 93 -1.93 -5.78 -12.16
CA ILE A 93 -1.28 -7.04 -11.82
C ILE A 93 -2.09 -8.17 -12.47
N CYS A 94 -1.72 -8.55 -13.68
CA CYS A 94 -2.23 -9.77 -14.31
C CYS A 94 -1.60 -10.98 -13.63
N VAL A 95 -2.41 -11.81 -12.99
CA VAL A 95 -1.95 -13.09 -12.41
C VAL A 95 -2.40 -14.22 -13.31
N SER A 96 -1.46 -14.77 -14.10
CA SER A 96 -1.67 -16.02 -14.82
C SER A 96 -1.77 -17.17 -13.82
N GLY A 97 -2.84 -17.97 -13.96
CA GLY A 97 -3.09 -19.19 -13.18
C GLY A 97 -2.14 -20.33 -13.53
#